data_AF-A0A831V8W3-F1
#
_entry.id   AF-A0A831V8W3-F1
#
_cell.length_a   1.000
_cell.length_b   1.000
_cell.length_c   1.000
_cell.angle_alpha   90.00
_cell.angle_beta   90.00
_cell.angle_gamma   90.00
#
_symmetry.space_group_name_H-M   'P 1'
#
loop_
_entity.id
_entity.type
_entity.pdbx_description
1 polymer ?
#
loop_
_entity_poly.entity_id
_entity_poly.type
_entity_poly.pdbx_seq_one_letter_code
_entity_poly.pdbx_strand_id
1 'polypeptide(L)'
;MAAGKSDRFTIILGAAIPFVEARRKQASGFSATPSLPPTIEDTYHALNILGLARRYDAVQGKGFDPAMDEDLRFYLDGCRRSLSVGARTTFQMLWCCRAAGLGLDRDAVAAVALDRMRIADSLDDWYYCARILVEVLGHKPPITAGARNVAVVLNRSWRGVDEAWMHLYLCGMFGHHLPQAVPKLISWLLASQNGDGGFGFFPGTTSFVENSHYCLRALDILGADPANPETARCFITSCQTVSGGFGRGLRAAPFLDTTWHALAALALLN
;
A
#
# COMPACT_ATOMS: atom_id res chain seq x y z
N MET A 1 -3.31 18.34 23.19
CA MET A 1 -2.56 18.32 21.91
C MET A 1 -2.97 17.18 20.96
N ALA A 2 -3.54 16.07 21.42
CA ALA A 2 -3.96 14.96 20.54
C ALA A 2 -5.21 15.25 19.68
N ALA A 3 -6.21 15.97 20.21
CA ALA A 3 -7.44 16.30 19.47
C ALA A 3 -7.17 17.07 18.16
N GLY A 4 -6.26 18.05 18.17
CA GLY A 4 -5.96 18.88 17.00
C GLY A 4 -5.18 18.18 15.87
N LYS A 5 -4.47 17.08 16.16
CA LYS A 5 -3.77 16.28 15.12
C LYS A 5 -4.76 15.41 14.35
N SER A 6 -5.62 14.69 15.09
CA SER A 6 -6.69 13.87 14.53
C SER A 6 -7.61 14.70 13.63
N ASP A 7 -8.02 15.89 14.07
CA ASP A 7 -8.89 16.77 13.28
C ASP A 7 -8.22 17.23 11.97
N ARG A 8 -6.92 17.57 12.01
CA ARG A 8 -6.17 17.98 10.81
C ARG A 8 -6.06 16.85 9.80
N PHE A 9 -5.80 15.63 10.24
CA PHE A 9 -5.71 14.48 9.35
C PHE A 9 -7.07 14.15 8.72
N THR A 10 -8.16 14.22 9.48
CA THR A 10 -9.52 14.01 8.97
C THR A 10 -9.90 15.03 7.89
N ILE A 11 -9.49 16.31 8.04
CA ILE A 11 -9.70 17.35 7.00
C ILE A 11 -8.94 17.00 5.71
N ILE A 12 -7.67 16.62 5.83
CA ILE A 12 -6.83 16.24 4.67
C ILE A 12 -7.44 15.04 3.94
N LEU A 13 -7.86 14.03 4.69
CA LEU A 13 -8.47 12.82 4.18
C LEU A 13 -9.81 13.10 3.50
N GLY A 14 -10.66 13.92 4.11
CA GLY A 14 -11.94 14.36 3.55
C GLY A 14 -11.78 15.12 2.23
N ALA A 15 -10.75 15.97 2.13
CA ALA A 15 -10.43 16.69 0.89
C ALA A 15 -10.02 15.77 -0.27
N ALA A 16 -9.48 14.58 0.00
CA ALA A 16 -9.12 13.60 -1.03
C ALA A 16 -10.32 12.81 -1.57
N ILE A 17 -11.49 12.84 -0.92
CA ILE A 17 -12.63 12.02 -1.33
C ILE A 17 -13.23 12.45 -2.68
N PRO A 18 -13.49 13.75 -2.94
CA PRO A 18 -13.96 14.19 -4.25
C PRO A 18 -13.00 13.81 -5.39
N PHE A 19 -11.68 13.82 -5.13
CA PHE A 19 -10.67 13.40 -6.10
C PHE A 19 -10.80 11.93 -6.48
N VAL A 20 -11.06 11.06 -5.50
CA VAL A 20 -11.22 9.62 -5.70
C VAL A 20 -12.55 9.33 -6.40
N GLU A 21 -13.65 9.93 -5.94
CA GLU A 21 -14.98 9.70 -6.52
C GLU A 21 -15.07 10.19 -7.98
N ALA A 22 -14.36 11.26 -8.35
CA ALA A 22 -14.27 11.71 -9.74
C ALA A 22 -13.62 10.67 -10.69
N ARG A 23 -12.96 9.65 -10.15
CA ARG A 23 -12.33 8.55 -10.89
C ARG A 23 -13.13 7.25 -10.85
N ARG A 24 -14.26 7.24 -10.15
CA ARG A 24 -15.19 6.12 -10.14
C ARG A 24 -15.92 6.02 -11.47
N LYS A 25 -16.18 4.81 -11.92
CA LYS A 25 -16.93 4.55 -13.16
C LYS A 25 -18.32 4.07 -12.82
N GLN A 26 -19.30 4.59 -13.56
CA GLN A 26 -20.74 4.38 -13.31
C GLN A 26 -21.17 2.90 -13.33
N ALA A 27 -20.36 1.99 -13.88
CA ALA A 27 -20.64 0.55 -13.91
C ALA A 27 -19.37 -0.30 -13.72
N SER A 28 -18.33 0.21 -13.06
CA SER A 28 -17.06 -0.53 -12.87
C SER A 28 -16.19 0.08 -11.77
N GLY A 29 -14.94 -0.40 -11.65
CA GLY A 29 -13.96 0.11 -10.69
C GLY A 29 -13.50 1.55 -10.94
N PHE A 30 -12.28 1.85 -10.51
CA PHE A 30 -11.69 3.18 -10.60
C PHE A 30 -10.59 3.23 -11.66
N SER A 31 -10.30 4.43 -12.17
CA SER A 31 -9.27 4.66 -13.20
C SER A 31 -8.32 5.80 -12.82
N ALA A 32 -7.13 5.80 -13.41
CA ALA A 32 -6.12 6.82 -13.17
C ALA A 32 -6.62 8.26 -13.47
N THR A 33 -7.44 8.41 -14.52
CA THR A 33 -8.10 9.67 -14.89
C THR A 33 -9.59 9.43 -15.20
N PRO A 34 -10.44 10.47 -15.15
CA PRO A 34 -11.88 10.33 -15.43
C PRO A 34 -12.21 9.83 -16.84
N SER A 35 -11.28 9.89 -17.80
CA SER A 35 -11.52 9.45 -19.19
C SER A 35 -11.01 8.04 -19.50
N LEU A 36 -10.09 7.50 -18.71
CA LEU A 36 -9.50 6.17 -18.96
C LEU A 36 -10.39 5.02 -18.45
N PRO A 37 -10.26 3.80 -19.00
CA PRO A 37 -10.94 2.63 -18.46
C PRO A 37 -10.46 2.30 -17.04
N PRO A 38 -11.28 1.60 -16.24
CA PRO A 38 -10.90 1.20 -14.89
C PRO A 38 -9.78 0.15 -14.89
N THR A 39 -8.93 0.20 -13.89
CA THR A 39 -7.88 -0.81 -13.66
C THR A 39 -7.98 -1.39 -12.26
N ILE A 40 -7.40 -2.58 -12.07
CA ILE A 40 -7.36 -3.24 -10.76
C ILE A 40 -6.50 -2.46 -9.76
N GLU A 41 -5.40 -1.89 -10.24
CA GLU A 41 -4.50 -1.09 -9.41
C GLU A 41 -5.18 0.19 -8.92
N ASP A 42 -5.81 0.95 -9.83
CA ASP A 42 -6.55 2.16 -9.48
C ASP A 42 -7.72 1.84 -8.53
N THR A 43 -8.46 0.76 -8.81
CA THR A 43 -9.54 0.28 -7.93
C THR A 43 -9.00 -0.05 -6.55
N TYR A 44 -7.90 -0.78 -6.45
CA TYR A 44 -7.27 -1.13 -5.18
C TYR A 44 -6.90 0.12 -4.37
N HIS A 45 -6.25 1.11 -4.99
CA HIS A 45 -5.86 2.33 -4.28
C HIS A 45 -7.07 3.17 -3.85
N ALA A 46 -8.06 3.33 -4.72
CA ALA A 46 -9.30 4.04 -4.40
C ALA A 46 -10.04 3.41 -3.21
N LEU A 47 -10.21 2.08 -3.21
CA LEU A 47 -10.89 1.37 -2.13
C LEU A 47 -10.13 1.46 -0.80
N ASN A 48 -8.79 1.45 -0.83
CA ASN A 48 -7.97 1.66 0.37
C ASN A 48 -8.14 3.09 0.93
N ILE A 49 -8.16 4.12 0.07
CA ILE A 49 -8.39 5.51 0.49
C ILE A 49 -9.78 5.66 1.11
N LEU A 50 -10.82 5.15 0.45
CA LEU A 50 -12.20 5.22 0.95
C LEU A 50 -12.37 4.43 2.25
N GLY A 51 -11.71 3.27 2.38
CA GLY A 51 -11.67 2.51 3.63
C GLY A 51 -11.00 3.27 4.77
N LEU A 52 -9.88 3.96 4.49
CA LEU A 52 -9.21 4.81 5.46
C LEU A 52 -10.12 5.97 5.90
N ALA A 53 -10.81 6.61 4.95
CA ALA A 53 -11.77 7.68 5.21
C ALA A 53 -12.92 7.25 6.12
N ARG A 54 -13.46 6.05 5.90
CA ARG A 54 -14.47 5.45 6.80
C ARG A 54 -13.91 5.19 8.20
N ARG A 55 -12.69 4.65 8.30
CA ARG A 55 -12.05 4.34 9.59
C ARG A 55 -11.85 5.57 10.48
N TYR A 56 -11.55 6.72 9.87
CA TYR A 56 -11.35 8.00 10.56
C TYR A 56 -12.61 8.90 10.58
N ASP A 57 -13.76 8.36 10.15
CA ASP A 57 -15.04 9.08 10.02
C ASP A 57 -14.94 10.42 9.25
N ALA A 58 -14.05 10.49 8.26
CA ALA A 58 -13.84 11.69 7.44
C ALA A 58 -15.01 12.03 6.51
N VAL A 59 -15.99 11.13 6.42
CA VAL A 59 -17.17 11.23 5.56
C VAL A 59 -18.49 11.16 6.34
N GLN A 60 -18.45 11.20 7.68
CA GLN A 60 -19.64 11.24 8.56
C GLN A 60 -20.70 10.17 8.21
N GLY A 61 -20.24 8.93 8.02
CA GLY A 61 -21.12 7.81 7.64
C GLY A 61 -21.68 7.83 6.19
N LYS A 62 -21.35 8.83 5.36
CA LYS A 62 -21.81 8.93 3.95
C LYS A 62 -20.81 8.35 2.94
N GLY A 63 -19.86 7.56 3.40
CA GLY A 63 -18.81 7.00 2.55
C GLY A 63 -19.34 5.92 1.60
N PHE A 64 -18.73 5.82 0.43
CA PHE A 64 -18.91 4.68 -0.47
C PHE A 64 -18.62 3.37 0.28
N ASP A 65 -19.55 2.41 0.26
CA ASP A 65 -19.31 1.06 0.77
C ASP A 65 -19.12 0.08 -0.41
N PRO A 66 -17.90 -0.42 -0.64
CA PRO A 66 -17.65 -1.37 -1.73
C PRO A 66 -18.47 -2.65 -1.60
N ALA A 67 -18.83 -3.05 -0.38
CA ALA A 67 -19.63 -4.24 -0.15
C ALA A 67 -21.11 -4.02 -0.50
N MET A 68 -21.57 -2.81 -0.83
CA MET A 68 -22.96 -2.57 -1.27
C MET A 68 -23.05 -2.24 -2.76
N ASP A 69 -21.92 -2.22 -3.49
CA ASP A 69 -21.87 -1.86 -4.90
C ASP A 69 -21.96 -3.12 -5.80
N GLU A 70 -23.05 -3.26 -6.54
CA GLU A 70 -23.27 -4.40 -7.45
C GLU A 70 -22.43 -4.31 -8.73
N ASP A 71 -22.20 -3.10 -9.24
CA ASP A 71 -21.43 -2.86 -10.46
C ASP A 71 -19.95 -3.16 -10.24
N LEU A 72 -19.41 -2.76 -9.09
CA LEU A 72 -18.05 -3.10 -8.68
C LEU A 72 -17.87 -4.62 -8.59
N ARG A 73 -18.84 -5.34 -8.00
CA ARG A 73 -18.79 -6.80 -7.93
C ARG A 73 -18.81 -7.44 -9.31
N PHE A 74 -19.70 -6.97 -10.19
CA PHE A 74 -19.79 -7.48 -11.55
C PHE A 74 -18.47 -7.27 -12.32
N TYR A 75 -17.88 -6.07 -12.22
CA TYR A 75 -16.58 -5.76 -12.80
C TYR A 75 -15.47 -6.68 -12.29
N LEU A 76 -15.35 -6.84 -10.97
CA LEU A 76 -14.32 -7.67 -10.35
C LEU A 76 -14.47 -9.16 -10.71
N ASP A 77 -15.71 -9.67 -10.75
CA ASP A 77 -15.97 -11.05 -11.17
C ASP A 77 -15.60 -11.29 -12.64
N GLY A 78 -15.90 -10.34 -13.52
CA GLY A 78 -15.48 -10.38 -14.92
C GLY A 78 -13.95 -10.38 -15.09
N CYS A 79 -13.27 -9.52 -14.34
CA CYS A 79 -11.80 -9.47 -14.34
C CYS A 79 -11.20 -10.79 -13.82
N ARG A 80 -11.74 -11.36 -12.73
CA ARG A 80 -11.27 -12.63 -12.14
C ARG A 80 -11.26 -13.78 -13.16
N ARG A 81 -12.23 -13.83 -14.08
CA ARG A 81 -12.35 -14.89 -15.09
C ARG A 81 -11.37 -14.77 -16.25
N SER A 82 -10.78 -13.59 -16.45
CA SER A 82 -9.98 -13.24 -17.64
C SER A 82 -8.51 -12.93 -17.33
N LEU A 83 -8.13 -12.87 -16.06
CA LEU A 83 -6.79 -12.46 -15.63
C LEU A 83 -5.79 -13.64 -15.58
N SER A 84 -4.73 -13.55 -16.40
CA SER A 84 -3.45 -14.24 -16.18
C SER A 84 -2.40 -13.17 -15.88
N VAL A 85 -2.06 -12.95 -14.60
CA VAL A 85 -1.29 -11.77 -14.18
C VAL A 85 -0.25 -12.03 -13.08
N GLY A 86 0.65 -11.05 -12.91
CA GLY A 86 1.67 -10.99 -11.87
C GLY A 86 1.11 -11.01 -10.45
N ALA A 87 1.92 -11.41 -9.45
CA ALA A 87 1.46 -11.58 -8.07
C ALA A 87 0.86 -10.31 -7.47
N ARG A 88 1.41 -9.13 -7.82
CA ARG A 88 0.89 -7.82 -7.41
C ARG A 88 -0.57 -7.62 -7.81
N THR A 89 -0.87 -7.78 -9.09
CA THR A 89 -2.23 -7.58 -9.62
C THR A 89 -3.18 -8.64 -9.09
N THR A 90 -2.72 -9.89 -8.93
CA THR A 90 -3.51 -10.95 -8.27
C THR A 90 -3.86 -10.56 -6.84
N PHE A 91 -2.89 -10.08 -6.06
CA PHE A 91 -3.12 -9.61 -4.70
C PHE A 91 -4.14 -8.46 -4.66
N GLN A 92 -3.94 -7.43 -5.49
CA GLN A 92 -4.83 -6.27 -5.55
C GLN A 92 -6.26 -6.69 -5.94
N MET A 93 -6.41 -7.57 -6.94
CA MET A 93 -7.69 -8.13 -7.35
C MET A 93 -8.39 -8.85 -6.20
N LEU A 94 -7.72 -9.81 -5.56
CA LEU A 94 -8.30 -10.61 -4.49
C LEU A 94 -8.65 -9.75 -3.27
N TRP A 95 -7.84 -8.74 -2.96
CA TRP A 95 -8.13 -7.76 -1.92
C TRP A 95 -9.40 -6.97 -2.26
N CYS A 96 -9.54 -6.48 -3.50
CA CYS A 96 -10.75 -5.77 -3.96
C CYS A 96 -11.99 -6.67 -3.90
N CYS A 97 -11.89 -7.93 -4.34
CA CYS A 97 -12.98 -8.90 -4.24
C CYS A 97 -13.45 -9.07 -2.79
N ARG A 98 -12.50 -9.24 -1.86
CA ARG A 98 -12.81 -9.32 -0.42
C ARG A 98 -13.50 -8.04 0.07
N ALA A 99 -12.99 -6.87 -0.30
CA ALA A 99 -13.56 -5.58 0.09
C ALA A 99 -14.98 -5.37 -0.47
N ALA A 100 -15.27 -5.90 -1.67
CA ALA A 100 -16.60 -5.89 -2.28
C ALA A 100 -17.53 -7.01 -1.79
N GLY A 101 -17.08 -7.84 -0.84
CA GLY A 101 -17.86 -8.97 -0.33
C GLY A 101 -18.07 -10.11 -1.33
N LEU A 102 -17.22 -10.22 -2.36
CA LEU A 102 -17.23 -11.35 -3.28
C LEU A 102 -16.65 -12.60 -2.60
N GLY A 103 -17.37 -13.72 -2.73
CA GLY A 103 -16.92 -15.02 -2.25
C GLY A 103 -15.62 -15.46 -2.95
N LEU A 104 -14.64 -15.86 -2.14
CA LEU A 104 -13.38 -16.44 -2.59
C LEU A 104 -13.34 -17.91 -2.17
N ASP A 105 -12.97 -18.78 -3.10
CA ASP A 105 -12.54 -20.14 -2.77
C ASP A 105 -11.17 -20.03 -2.09
N ARG A 106 -11.18 -20.08 -0.75
CA ARG A 106 -10.01 -19.81 0.08
C ARG A 106 -8.92 -20.85 -0.13
N ASP A 107 -9.31 -22.11 -0.34
CA ASP A 107 -8.37 -23.21 -0.52
C ASP A 107 -7.71 -23.14 -1.90
N ALA A 108 -8.48 -22.87 -2.95
CA ALA A 108 -7.94 -22.69 -4.29
C ALA A 108 -7.00 -21.47 -4.36
N VAL A 109 -7.38 -20.35 -3.74
CA VAL A 109 -6.53 -19.14 -3.69
C VAL A 109 -5.23 -19.41 -2.92
N ALA A 110 -5.31 -20.11 -1.79
CA ALA A 110 -4.13 -20.49 -1.02
C ALA A 110 -3.19 -21.38 -1.84
N ALA A 111 -3.74 -22.40 -2.51
CA ALA A 111 -2.97 -23.32 -3.35
C ALA A 111 -2.21 -22.58 -4.46
N VAL A 112 -2.88 -21.67 -5.19
CA VAL A 112 -2.26 -20.88 -6.26
C VAL A 112 -1.14 -19.97 -5.71
N ALA A 113 -1.36 -19.31 -4.57
CA ALA A 113 -0.35 -18.46 -3.96
C ALA A 113 0.88 -19.27 -3.52
N LEU A 114 0.68 -20.44 -2.89
CA LEU A 114 1.75 -21.31 -2.43
C LEU A 114 2.53 -21.94 -3.60
N ASP A 115 1.85 -22.36 -4.65
CA ASP A 115 2.49 -22.89 -5.86
C ASP A 115 3.36 -21.84 -6.55
N ARG A 116 2.87 -20.60 -6.62
CA ARG A 116 3.65 -19.49 -7.15
C ARG A 116 4.90 -19.22 -6.31
N MET A 117 4.76 -19.18 -4.99
CA MET A 117 5.89 -18.99 -4.06
C MET A 117 6.94 -20.10 -4.21
N ARG A 118 6.51 -21.36 -4.42
CA ARG A 118 7.42 -22.50 -4.57
C ARG A 118 8.43 -22.34 -5.71
N ILE A 119 8.05 -21.69 -6.79
CA ILE A 119 8.88 -21.49 -7.99
C ILE A 119 9.35 -20.04 -8.17
N ALA A 120 9.06 -19.14 -7.23
CA ALA A 120 9.36 -17.72 -7.35
C ALA A 120 10.82 -17.40 -6.99
N ASP A 121 11.50 -16.67 -7.89
CA ASP A 121 12.84 -16.11 -7.68
C ASP A 121 12.84 -14.59 -7.40
N SER A 122 11.65 -13.96 -7.46
CA SER A 122 11.47 -12.51 -7.30
C SER A 122 10.93 -12.14 -5.91
N LEU A 123 11.45 -11.04 -5.35
CA LEU A 123 10.98 -10.51 -4.07
C LEU A 123 9.50 -10.13 -4.12
N ASP A 124 9.04 -9.53 -5.22
CA ASP A 124 7.63 -9.16 -5.43
C ASP A 124 6.70 -10.39 -5.35
N ASP A 125 7.01 -11.51 -6.00
CA ASP A 125 6.12 -12.67 -5.98
C ASP A 125 6.02 -13.25 -4.56
N TRP A 126 7.14 -13.33 -3.83
CA TRP A 126 7.14 -13.71 -2.41
C TRP A 126 6.31 -12.74 -1.58
N TYR A 127 6.54 -11.44 -1.72
CA TYR A 127 5.85 -10.39 -0.96
C TYR A 127 4.34 -10.39 -1.21
N TYR A 128 3.90 -10.40 -2.46
CA TYR A 128 2.46 -10.33 -2.75
C TYR A 128 1.73 -11.65 -2.48
N CYS A 129 2.35 -12.80 -2.69
CA CYS A 129 1.72 -14.08 -2.33
C CYS A 129 1.61 -14.24 -0.80
N ALA A 130 2.62 -13.83 -0.06
CA ALA A 130 2.55 -13.73 1.41
C ALA A 130 1.37 -12.85 1.86
N ARG A 131 1.20 -11.68 1.23
CA ARG A 131 0.08 -10.77 1.52
C ARG A 131 -1.27 -11.36 1.13
N ILE A 132 -1.37 -12.17 0.07
CA ILE A 132 -2.62 -12.90 -0.24
C ILE A 132 -3.01 -13.79 0.94
N LEU A 133 -2.08 -14.62 1.42
CA LEU A 133 -2.35 -15.55 2.51
C LEU A 133 -2.75 -14.82 3.80
N VAL A 134 -2.01 -13.76 4.16
CA VAL A 134 -2.23 -13.03 5.41
C VAL A 134 -3.37 -12.01 5.32
N GLU A 135 -3.31 -11.10 4.35
CA GLU A 135 -4.20 -9.94 4.27
C GLU A 135 -5.50 -10.23 3.51
N VAL A 136 -5.57 -11.26 2.67
CA VAL A 136 -6.81 -11.66 2.00
C VAL A 136 -7.45 -12.85 2.73
N LEU A 137 -6.67 -13.91 3.00
CA LEU A 137 -7.21 -15.14 3.58
C LEU A 137 -7.13 -15.19 5.12
N GLY A 138 -6.38 -14.31 5.78
CA GLY A 138 -6.29 -14.30 7.25
C GLY A 138 -5.53 -15.49 7.85
N HIS A 139 -4.67 -16.16 7.07
CA HIS A 139 -3.86 -17.29 7.54
C HIS A 139 -2.38 -16.99 7.32
N LYS A 140 -1.52 -17.34 8.29
CA LYS A 140 -0.08 -17.28 8.06
C LYS A 140 0.32 -18.40 7.08
N PRO A 141 1.24 -18.14 6.13
CA PRO A 141 1.78 -19.20 5.30
C PRO A 141 2.35 -20.32 6.19
N PRO A 142 2.15 -21.59 5.82
CA PRO A 142 2.81 -22.68 6.52
C PRO A 142 4.33 -22.50 6.43
N ILE A 143 5.02 -22.60 7.56
CA ILE A 143 6.49 -22.44 7.67
C ILE A 143 7.23 -23.41 6.72
N THR A 144 6.61 -24.54 6.37
CA THR A 144 7.14 -25.57 5.46
C THR A 144 7.07 -25.21 3.98
N ALA A 145 6.22 -24.26 3.57
CA ALA A 145 6.14 -23.83 2.17
C ALA A 145 7.17 -22.73 1.91
N GLY A 146 8.42 -23.11 1.62
CA GLY A 146 9.38 -22.16 1.03
C GLY A 146 10.80 -22.11 1.59
N ALA A 147 11.11 -22.89 2.63
CA ALA A 147 12.34 -22.73 3.41
C ALA A 147 13.67 -22.74 2.60
N ARG A 148 13.70 -23.27 1.37
CA ARG A 148 14.89 -23.21 0.50
C ARG A 148 15.00 -21.96 -0.36
N ASN A 149 13.90 -21.44 -0.91
CA ASN A 149 13.95 -20.34 -1.89
C ASN A 149 13.72 -18.96 -1.25
N VAL A 150 12.97 -18.88 -0.15
CA VAL A 150 12.77 -17.61 0.55
C VAL A 150 14.10 -17.04 1.06
N ALA A 151 15.00 -17.89 1.54
CA ALA A 151 16.35 -17.49 1.97
C ALA A 151 17.18 -16.94 0.79
N VAL A 152 17.04 -17.51 -0.40
CA VAL A 152 17.74 -17.03 -1.61
C VAL A 152 17.33 -15.61 -1.97
N VAL A 153 16.05 -15.27 -1.78
CA VAL A 153 15.53 -13.93 -2.02
C VAL A 153 15.89 -12.99 -0.88
N LEU A 154 15.72 -13.44 0.38
CA LEU A 154 15.93 -12.63 1.58
C LEU A 154 17.39 -12.45 1.98
N ASN A 155 18.35 -13.18 1.41
CA ASN A 155 19.78 -12.96 1.65
C ASN A 155 20.39 -11.88 0.73
N ARG A 156 19.62 -11.39 -0.25
CA ARG A 156 20.09 -10.36 -1.18
C ARG A 156 20.06 -9.00 -0.47
N SER A 157 20.93 -8.09 -0.88
CA SER A 157 20.82 -6.69 -0.45
C SER A 157 19.62 -6.05 -1.14
N TRP A 158 18.82 -5.28 -0.40
CA TRP A 158 17.78 -4.45 -0.98
C TRP A 158 18.38 -3.28 -1.77
N ARG A 159 17.72 -2.91 -2.86
CA ARG A 159 18.11 -1.83 -3.78
C ARG A 159 17.55 -0.48 -3.36
N GLY A 160 16.42 -0.48 -2.67
CA GLY A 160 15.70 0.70 -2.23
C GLY A 160 14.80 0.44 -1.04
N VAL A 161 14.17 1.51 -0.57
CA VAL A 161 13.33 1.51 0.65
C VAL A 161 12.09 0.64 0.52
N ASP A 162 11.57 0.48 -0.70
CA ASP A 162 10.47 -0.42 -1.05
C ASP A 162 10.85 -1.89 -0.82
N GLU A 163 12.02 -2.31 -1.31
CA GLU A 163 12.53 -3.66 -1.10
C GLU A 163 12.92 -3.89 0.36
N ALA A 164 13.50 -2.90 1.04
CA ALA A 164 13.78 -2.99 2.48
C ALA A 164 12.50 -3.26 3.28
N TRP A 165 11.40 -2.56 2.93
CA TRP A 165 10.08 -2.80 3.48
C TRP A 165 9.58 -4.24 3.19
N MET A 166 9.72 -4.73 1.95
CA MET A 166 9.32 -6.10 1.60
C MET A 166 10.12 -7.15 2.37
N HIS A 167 11.42 -6.96 2.54
CA HIS A 167 12.28 -7.83 3.36
C HIS A 167 11.81 -7.85 4.81
N LEU A 168 11.52 -6.68 5.40
CA LEU A 168 11.03 -6.57 6.77
C LEU A 168 9.71 -7.33 6.96
N TYR A 169 8.76 -7.16 6.04
CA TYR A 169 7.48 -7.87 6.06
C TYR A 169 7.67 -9.39 6.01
N LEU A 170 8.47 -9.87 5.05
CA LEU A 170 8.71 -11.31 4.86
C LEU A 170 9.51 -11.92 6.01
N CYS A 171 10.55 -11.25 6.50
CA CYS A 171 11.35 -11.70 7.63
C CYS A 171 10.49 -11.83 8.90
N GLY A 172 9.68 -10.82 9.21
CA GLY A 172 8.77 -10.86 10.37
C GLY A 172 7.72 -11.96 10.26
N MET A 173 7.27 -12.28 9.05
CA MET A 173 6.26 -13.31 8.84
C MET A 173 6.84 -14.73 8.91
N PHE A 174 8.03 -14.96 8.36
CA PHE A 174 8.66 -16.28 8.29
C PHE A 174 9.69 -16.55 9.40
N GLY A 175 9.94 -15.58 10.29
CA GLY A 175 10.95 -15.70 11.34
C GLY A 175 12.39 -15.72 10.80
N HIS A 176 12.62 -15.12 9.63
CA HIS A 176 13.98 -14.95 9.08
C HIS A 176 14.67 -13.73 9.66
N HIS A 177 16.00 -13.76 9.65
CA HIS A 177 16.81 -12.60 10.01
C HIS A 177 16.94 -11.67 8.81
N LEU A 178 16.90 -10.36 9.08
CA LEU A 178 17.17 -9.35 8.05
C LEU A 178 18.61 -9.48 7.53
N PRO A 179 18.86 -9.19 6.23
CA PRO A 179 20.22 -9.06 5.66
C PRO A 179 21.16 -8.16 6.46
N GLN A 180 20.61 -7.12 7.09
CA GLN A 180 21.35 -6.18 7.91
C GLN A 180 20.74 -6.09 9.30
N ALA A 181 21.58 -5.87 10.31
CA ALA A 181 21.13 -5.68 11.69
C ALA A 181 20.14 -4.51 11.80
N VAL A 182 19.12 -4.66 12.64
CA VAL A 182 18.04 -3.67 12.83
C VAL A 182 18.57 -2.24 13.05
N PRO A 183 19.56 -1.97 13.91
CA PRO A 183 20.09 -0.61 14.08
C PRO A 183 20.68 0.00 12.81
N LYS A 184 21.30 -0.82 11.95
CA LYS A 184 21.85 -0.36 10.66
C LYS A 184 20.73 -0.02 9.67
N LEU A 185 19.67 -0.85 9.63
CA LEU A 185 18.50 -0.57 8.82
C LEU A 185 17.81 0.72 9.26
N ILE A 186 17.59 0.92 10.56
CA ILE A 186 17.03 2.17 11.11
C ILE A 186 17.90 3.36 10.68
N SER A 187 19.22 3.30 10.90
CA SER A 187 20.13 4.38 10.49
C SER A 187 20.06 4.68 8.99
N TRP A 188 19.91 3.67 8.14
CA TRP A 188 19.81 3.83 6.69
C TRP A 188 18.47 4.46 6.26
N LEU A 189 17.36 4.07 6.90
CA LEU A 189 16.05 4.68 6.68
C LEU A 189 16.02 6.15 7.13
N LEU A 190 16.63 6.46 8.28
CA LEU A 190 16.77 7.85 8.75
C LEU A 190 17.63 8.70 7.81
N ALA A 191 18.73 8.14 7.30
CA ALA A 191 19.57 8.80 6.32
C ALA A 191 18.89 9.00 4.95
N SER A 192 17.75 8.33 4.72
CA SER A 192 16.94 8.53 3.52
C SER A 192 16.01 9.73 3.65
N GLN A 193 15.83 10.31 4.84
CA GLN A 193 15.09 11.56 5.03
C GLN A 193 15.94 12.78 4.61
N ASN A 194 15.46 13.53 3.63
CA ASN A 194 16.12 14.71 3.10
C ASN A 194 15.75 15.99 3.88
N GLY A 195 16.45 17.09 3.60
CA GLY A 195 16.21 18.40 4.23
C GLY A 195 14.84 19.01 3.95
N ASP A 196 14.15 18.56 2.90
CA ASP A 196 12.76 18.94 2.60
C ASP A 196 11.73 18.15 3.43
N GLY A 197 12.18 17.15 4.20
CA GLY A 197 11.38 16.29 5.06
C GLY A 197 10.93 14.98 4.40
N GLY A 198 10.95 14.89 3.07
CA GLY A 198 10.59 13.67 2.34
C GLY A 198 11.72 12.64 2.32
N PHE A 199 11.42 11.45 1.81
CA PHE A 199 12.38 10.34 1.75
C PHE A 199 12.77 9.98 0.32
N GLY A 200 14.07 9.75 0.13
CA GLY A 200 14.63 9.20 -1.11
C GLY A 200 14.39 7.69 -1.27
N PHE A 201 14.62 7.19 -2.49
CA PHE A 201 14.61 5.76 -2.80
C PHE A 201 15.74 5.01 -2.05
N PHE A 202 16.84 5.71 -1.79
CA PHE A 202 17.91 5.41 -0.83
C PHE A 202 18.58 6.75 -0.40
N PRO A 203 19.49 6.77 0.59
CA PRO A 203 20.09 8.01 1.11
C PRO A 203 20.65 8.92 0.02
N GLY A 204 20.29 10.21 0.09
CA GLY A 204 20.76 11.25 -0.84
C GLY A 204 20.05 11.34 -2.19
N THR A 205 18.98 10.56 -2.41
CA THR A 205 18.16 10.65 -3.64
C THR A 205 16.91 11.50 -3.44
N THR A 206 16.28 11.94 -4.54
CA THR A 206 15.10 12.81 -4.54
C THR A 206 13.95 12.26 -3.69
N SER A 207 13.36 13.14 -2.87
CA SER A 207 12.19 12.86 -2.06
C SER A 207 10.96 12.53 -2.90
N PHE A 208 10.32 11.39 -2.65
CA PHE A 208 9.02 11.05 -3.21
C PHE A 208 8.06 10.49 -2.13
N VAL A 209 6.76 10.64 -2.39
CA VAL A 209 5.69 10.27 -1.46
C VAL A 209 5.69 8.77 -1.14
N GLU A 210 5.84 7.90 -2.14
CA GLU A 210 5.85 6.45 -1.94
C GLU A 210 7.07 5.99 -1.14
N ASN A 211 8.24 6.59 -1.37
CA ASN A 211 9.44 6.34 -0.57
C ASN A 211 9.25 6.76 0.89
N SER A 212 8.58 7.90 1.10
CA SER A 212 8.21 8.38 2.44
C SER A 212 7.29 7.39 3.14
N HIS A 213 6.29 6.87 2.44
CA HIS A 213 5.42 5.82 2.98
C HIS A 213 6.20 4.54 3.35
N TYR A 214 7.06 4.03 2.46
CA TYR A 214 7.85 2.83 2.75
C TYR A 214 8.78 3.01 3.97
N CYS A 215 9.46 4.16 4.05
CA CYS A 215 10.34 4.45 5.18
C CYS A 215 9.57 4.57 6.50
N LEU A 216 8.49 5.35 6.52
CA LEU A 216 7.68 5.54 7.73
C LEU A 216 7.06 4.22 8.22
N ARG A 217 6.59 3.38 7.29
CA ARG A 217 6.03 2.08 7.64
C ARG A 217 7.09 1.12 8.18
N ALA A 218 8.30 1.16 7.63
CA ALA A 218 9.41 0.35 8.13
C ALA A 218 9.87 0.83 9.52
N LEU A 219 10.00 2.14 9.71
CA LEU A 219 10.38 2.74 11.00
C LEU A 219 9.36 2.41 12.10
N ASP A 220 8.05 2.53 11.81
CA ASP A 220 6.96 2.20 12.74
C ASP A 220 7.06 0.74 13.25
N ILE A 221 7.21 -0.23 12.34
CA ILE A 221 7.37 -1.65 12.72
C ILE A 221 8.67 -1.91 13.50
N LEU A 222 9.72 -1.14 13.22
CA LEU A 222 10.99 -1.24 13.93
C LEU A 222 10.99 -0.48 15.27
N GLY A 223 9.89 0.18 15.62
CA GLY A 223 9.76 0.96 16.86
C GLY A 223 10.63 2.23 16.86
N ALA A 224 10.83 2.85 15.70
CA ALA A 224 11.61 4.07 15.52
C ALA A 224 10.76 5.17 14.87
N ASP A 225 11.12 6.42 15.16
CA ASP A 225 10.53 7.61 14.53
C ASP A 225 11.41 8.11 13.37
N PRO A 226 10.85 8.81 12.36
CA PRO A 226 11.65 9.54 11.39
C PRO A 226 12.48 10.63 12.09
N ALA A 227 13.61 11.02 11.48
CA ALA A 227 14.54 11.99 12.07
C ALA A 227 13.86 13.33 12.38
N ASN A 228 12.89 13.73 11.55
CA ASN A 228 12.00 14.83 11.83
C ASN A 228 10.56 14.51 11.36
N PRO A 229 9.66 14.11 12.28
CA PRO A 229 8.29 13.74 11.93
C PRO A 229 7.45 14.91 11.36
N GLU A 230 7.71 16.14 11.81
CA GLU A 230 6.93 17.29 11.36
C GLU A 230 7.35 17.73 9.96
N THR A 231 8.63 17.72 9.62
CA THR A 231 9.05 17.99 8.23
C THR A 231 8.58 16.90 7.28
N ALA A 232 8.56 15.63 7.70
CA ALA A 232 7.94 14.56 6.92
C ALA A 232 6.45 14.84 6.65
N ARG A 233 5.71 15.27 7.68
CA ARG A 233 4.30 15.69 7.52
C ARG A 233 4.17 16.88 6.57
N CYS A 234 5.00 17.91 6.72
CA CYS A 234 4.99 19.08 5.85
C CYS A 234 5.27 18.71 4.39
N PHE A 235 6.27 17.88 4.12
CA PHE A 235 6.55 17.37 2.78
C PHE A 235 5.33 16.69 2.17
N ILE A 236 4.77 15.68 2.85
CA ILE A 236 3.66 14.89 2.31
C ILE A 236 2.42 15.77 2.11
N THR A 237 2.06 16.61 3.09
CA THR A 237 0.91 17.53 2.96
C THR A 237 1.09 18.57 1.86
N SER A 238 2.32 19.03 1.60
CA SER A 238 2.60 19.95 0.49
C SER A 238 2.44 19.33 -0.91
N CYS A 239 2.37 18.00 -1.00
CA CYS A 239 2.06 17.29 -2.23
C CYS A 239 0.55 17.21 -2.53
N GLN A 240 -0.32 17.62 -1.59
CA GLN A 240 -1.76 17.69 -1.84
C GLN A 240 -2.08 18.82 -2.83
N THR A 241 -2.85 18.49 -3.85
CA THR A 241 -3.28 19.44 -4.89
C THR A 241 -4.62 20.07 -4.54
N VAL A 242 -4.99 21.14 -5.25
CA VAL A 242 -6.32 21.78 -5.17
C VAL A 242 -7.46 20.82 -5.49
N SER A 243 -7.18 19.74 -6.24
CA SER A 243 -8.19 18.71 -6.55
C SER A 243 -8.45 17.76 -5.38
N GLY A 244 -7.60 17.79 -4.34
CA GLY A 244 -7.67 16.92 -3.17
C GLY A 244 -6.69 15.73 -3.20
N GLY A 245 -6.35 15.23 -4.39
CA GLY A 245 -5.37 14.16 -4.56
C GLY A 245 -3.93 14.64 -4.39
N PHE A 246 -3.00 13.70 -4.21
CA PHE A 246 -1.58 13.97 -3.99
C PHE A 246 -0.74 13.61 -5.20
N GLY A 247 0.21 14.48 -5.55
CA GLY A 247 1.26 14.17 -6.51
C GLY A 247 2.42 13.40 -5.86
N ARG A 248 3.26 12.77 -6.69
CA ARG A 248 4.45 12.02 -6.24
C ARG A 248 5.49 12.90 -5.52
N GLY A 249 5.49 14.20 -5.82
CA GLY A 249 6.30 15.24 -5.21
C GLY A 249 5.65 16.61 -5.41
N LEU A 250 6.35 17.68 -5.01
CA LEU A 250 5.85 19.05 -5.16
C LEU A 250 5.42 19.34 -6.60
N ARG A 251 4.20 19.86 -6.77
CA ARG A 251 3.60 20.27 -8.06
C ARG A 251 3.41 19.15 -9.08
N ALA A 252 3.63 17.88 -8.72
CA ALA A 252 3.35 16.76 -9.61
C ALA A 252 1.82 16.55 -9.77
N ALA A 253 1.43 15.99 -10.91
CA ALA A 253 0.03 15.61 -11.13
C ALA A 253 -0.40 14.53 -10.10
N PRO A 254 -1.62 14.62 -9.57
CA PRO A 254 -2.11 13.69 -8.57
C PRO A 254 -2.69 12.39 -9.18
N PHE A 255 -2.38 11.25 -8.57
CA PHE A 255 -2.88 9.93 -8.96
C PHE A 255 -3.39 9.14 -7.74
N LEU A 256 -4.13 8.05 -7.96
CA LEU A 256 -4.73 7.26 -6.87
C LEU A 256 -3.67 6.53 -6.03
N ASP A 257 -2.63 5.98 -6.67
CA ASP A 257 -1.51 5.32 -6.01
C ASP A 257 -0.77 6.28 -5.07
N THR A 258 -0.36 7.44 -5.58
CA THR A 258 0.36 8.49 -4.85
C THR A 258 -0.51 9.09 -3.74
N THR A 259 -1.81 9.28 -3.99
CA THR A 259 -2.79 9.69 -2.96
C THR A 259 -2.90 8.66 -1.84
N TRP A 260 -2.95 7.37 -2.17
CA TRP A 260 -2.95 6.30 -1.16
C TRP A 260 -1.66 6.31 -0.34
N HIS A 261 -0.50 6.36 -1.00
CA HIS A 261 0.79 6.39 -0.29
C HIS A 261 0.91 7.62 0.63
N ALA A 262 0.46 8.79 0.20
CA ALA A 262 0.46 10.00 1.03
C ALA A 262 -0.42 9.86 2.27
N LEU A 263 -1.68 9.43 2.10
CA LEU A 263 -2.63 9.32 3.20
C LEU A 263 -2.24 8.22 4.18
N ALA A 264 -1.73 7.09 3.70
CA ALA A 264 -1.22 6.01 4.54
C ALA A 264 0.03 6.47 5.34
N ALA A 265 0.94 7.22 4.71
CA ALA A 265 2.09 7.81 5.39
C ALA A 265 1.67 8.83 6.47
N LEU A 266 0.70 9.69 6.17
CA LEU A 266 0.17 10.66 7.13
C LEU A 266 -0.55 9.98 8.30
N ALA A 267 -1.22 8.85 8.07
CA ALA A 267 -1.86 8.07 9.12
C ALA A 267 -0.82 7.48 10.11
N LEU A 268 0.36 7.07 9.64
CA LEU A 268 1.47 6.62 10.49
C LEU A 268 2.07 7.76 11.34
N LEU A 269 1.93 9.00 10.86
CA LEU A 269 2.37 10.19 11.56
C LEU A 269 1.27 10.79 12.46
N ASN A 270 0.04 10.26 12.46
CA ASN A 270 -1.11 10.91 13.10
C ASN A 270 -1.19 10.64 14.61
#